data_AF-A0A235BS31-F1
#
_entry.id   AF-A0A235BS31-F1
#
_cell.length_a   1.000
_cell.length_b   1.000
_cell.length_c   1.000
_cell.angle_alpha   90.00
_cell.angle_beta   90.00
_cell.angle_gamma   90.00
#
_symmetry.space_group_name_H-M   'P 1'
#
loop_
_entity.id
_entity.type
_entity.pdbx_description
1 polymer ?
#
loop_
_entity_poly.entity_id
_entity_poly.type
_entity_poly.pdbx_seq_one_letter_code
_entity_poly.pdbx_strand_id
1 'polypeptide(L)'
;MPKEWIKGVEGRNLKFKRERLLNDAMNRWGLNKAFSVGPTSHLIRQCSPRSFEEWERYYFKNAKQKKRNGIRISKGYLTEIGRKLYIKLSEVIQSEIESITEEECIDYVYNLVLNRTYDGYQSEIQTIYGQLEQALGVKVEPAPDKWDRGYNIDFFIKIKDKYIGLQIKPAGYAYITQIINELKFQQKTHEKFTAKYGGRVFYIISVKEGKKKIIYNPEIIEEIRKEIERLKNE
;
A
#
# COMPACT_ATOMS: atom_id res chain seq x y z
N MET A 1 -31.81 29.60 -19.21
CA MET A 1 -31.42 28.66 -18.13
C MET A 1 -30.07 29.09 -17.58
N PRO A 2 -29.87 29.20 -16.26
CA PRO A 2 -28.68 29.81 -15.69
C PRO A 2 -27.46 28.90 -15.90
N LYS A 3 -26.37 29.42 -16.46
CA LYS A 3 -25.08 28.73 -16.50
C LYS A 3 -24.54 28.58 -15.08
N GLU A 4 -24.81 27.46 -14.40
CA GLU A 4 -24.11 27.08 -13.17
C GLU A 4 -22.72 26.50 -13.48
N TRP A 5 -21.87 27.34 -14.07
CA TRP A 5 -20.41 27.24 -14.00
C TRP A 5 -19.99 28.66 -13.64
N ILE A 6 -19.36 28.85 -12.48
CA ILE A 6 -19.25 30.17 -11.83
C ILE A 6 -18.75 31.24 -12.85
N LYS A 7 -19.34 32.43 -12.80
CA LYS A 7 -19.32 33.47 -13.83
C LYS A 7 -17.92 34.08 -14.05
N GLY A 8 -17.48 34.24 -15.32
CA GLY A 8 -16.36 35.12 -15.71
C GLY A 8 -15.33 34.51 -16.67
N VAL A 9 -15.43 34.87 -17.95
CA VAL A 9 -14.44 34.78 -19.07
C VAL A 9 -13.32 33.70 -19.01
N GLU A 10 -13.41 32.74 -19.93
CA GLU A 10 -12.33 31.84 -20.37
C GLU A 10 -11.53 31.11 -19.27
N GLY A 11 -12.21 30.33 -18.44
CA GLY A 11 -11.59 29.19 -17.75
C GLY A 11 -10.56 29.50 -16.65
N ARG A 12 -10.38 30.77 -16.27
CA ARG A 12 -9.53 31.12 -15.11
C ARG A 12 -10.33 30.98 -13.82
N ASN A 13 -9.87 30.10 -12.93
CA ASN A 13 -10.34 29.95 -11.55
C ASN A 13 -11.82 29.60 -11.38
N LEU A 14 -12.33 28.62 -12.15
CA LEU A 14 -13.65 28.04 -11.89
C LEU A 14 -13.52 26.78 -11.03
N LYS A 15 -14.16 26.77 -9.87
CA LYS A 15 -14.43 25.52 -9.15
C LYS A 15 -15.61 24.84 -9.81
N PHE A 16 -15.38 23.67 -10.42
CA PHE A 16 -16.46 22.91 -11.05
C PHE A 16 -17.31 22.25 -9.96
N LYS A 17 -18.65 22.38 -10.03
CA LYS A 17 -19.57 21.74 -9.05
C LYS A 17 -19.38 20.22 -8.94
N ARG A 18 -18.94 19.59 -10.04
CA ARG A 18 -18.64 18.16 -10.14
C ARG A 18 -17.14 17.88 -10.35
N GLU A 19 -16.26 18.78 -9.89
CA GLU A 19 -14.81 18.69 -10.08
C GLU A 19 -14.22 17.33 -9.67
N ARG A 20 -14.68 16.76 -8.55
CA ARG A 20 -14.25 15.44 -8.10
C ARG A 20 -14.52 14.36 -9.15
N LEU A 21 -15.77 14.25 -9.63
CA LEU A 21 -16.17 13.28 -10.64
C LEU A 21 -15.40 13.48 -11.97
N LEU A 22 -15.23 14.74 -12.40
CA LEU A 22 -14.46 15.07 -13.60
C LEU A 22 -12.99 14.67 -13.45
N ASN A 23 -12.39 14.93 -12.29
CA ASN A 23 -11.00 14.57 -12.00
C ASN A 23 -10.81 13.06 -11.89
N ASP A 24 -11.72 12.35 -11.24
CA ASP A 24 -11.68 10.90 -11.12
C ASP A 24 -11.72 10.25 -12.50
N ALA A 25 -12.61 10.71 -13.38
CA ALA A 25 -12.67 10.27 -14.77
C ALA A 25 -11.40 10.63 -15.56
N MET A 26 -10.93 11.88 -15.49
CA MET A 26 -9.70 12.31 -16.17
C MET A 26 -8.49 11.45 -15.76
N ASN A 27 -8.39 11.10 -14.47
CA ASN A 27 -7.33 10.24 -13.96
C ASN A 27 -7.52 8.78 -14.37
N ARG A 28 -8.72 8.22 -14.24
CA ARG A 28 -9.05 6.82 -14.57
C ARG A 28 -8.69 6.48 -16.01
N TRP A 29 -9.00 7.36 -16.95
CA TRP A 29 -8.67 7.17 -18.37
C TRP A 29 -7.38 7.89 -18.80
N GLY A 30 -6.63 8.44 -17.85
CA GLY A 30 -5.35 9.11 -18.06
C GLY A 30 -5.40 10.27 -19.07
N LEU A 31 -6.56 10.91 -19.22
CA LEU A 31 -6.78 12.02 -20.14
C LEU A 31 -5.98 13.27 -19.73
N ASN A 32 -5.61 13.39 -18.46
CA ASN A 32 -4.77 14.46 -17.92
C ASN A 32 -3.27 14.13 -17.84
N LYS A 33 -2.84 12.92 -18.21
CA LYS A 33 -1.45 12.49 -18.05
C LYS A 33 -0.58 12.97 -19.21
N ALA A 34 0.75 12.99 -19.01
CA ALA A 34 1.68 13.46 -20.03
C ALA A 34 1.62 12.69 -21.36
N PHE A 35 1.19 11.43 -21.34
CA PHE A 35 0.96 10.66 -22.56
C PHE A 35 -0.22 11.21 -23.40
N SER A 36 -1.17 11.91 -22.78
CA SER A 36 -2.36 12.51 -23.41
C SER A 36 -2.19 14.00 -23.71
N VAL A 37 -1.65 14.78 -22.76
CA VAL A 37 -1.60 16.26 -22.83
C VAL A 37 -0.19 16.83 -22.72
N GLY A 38 0.83 15.98 -22.85
CA GLY A 38 2.23 16.40 -22.75
C GLY A 38 2.62 16.75 -21.31
N PRO A 39 3.92 16.97 -21.04
CA PRO A 39 4.43 17.25 -19.71
C PRO A 39 4.17 18.71 -19.31
N THR A 40 2.91 19.08 -19.04
CA THR A 40 2.46 20.46 -18.75
C THR A 40 3.32 21.18 -17.71
N SER A 41 3.61 20.55 -16.58
CA SER A 41 4.45 21.14 -15.52
C SER A 41 5.89 21.44 -15.95
N HIS A 42 6.45 20.66 -16.87
CA HIS A 42 7.77 20.92 -17.43
C HIS A 42 7.71 22.07 -18.44
N LEU A 43 6.73 22.02 -19.35
CA LEU A 43 6.54 23.01 -20.40
C LEU A 43 6.26 24.41 -19.83
N ILE A 44 5.45 24.53 -18.77
CA ILE A 44 5.16 25.84 -18.17
C ILE A 44 6.38 26.44 -17.46
N ARG A 45 7.25 25.61 -16.87
CA ARG A 45 8.53 26.07 -16.29
C ARG A 45 9.51 26.53 -17.36
N GLN A 46 9.58 25.81 -18.49
CA GLN A 46 10.39 26.24 -19.65
C GLN A 46 9.88 27.54 -20.26
N CYS A 47 8.57 27.72 -20.33
CA CYS A 47 7.95 28.93 -20.85
C CYS A 47 8.14 30.14 -19.92
N SER A 48 8.03 29.93 -18.59
CA SER A 48 8.00 31.00 -17.58
C SER A 48 7.10 32.19 -17.99
N PRO A 49 5.82 31.94 -18.36
CA PRO A 49 4.96 32.94 -18.99
C PRO A 49 4.55 34.04 -18.01
N ARG A 50 4.45 35.28 -18.49
CA ARG A 50 3.94 36.44 -17.75
C ARG A 50 2.43 36.60 -17.87
N SER A 51 1.80 35.87 -18.79
CA SER A 51 0.36 35.90 -19.05
C SER A 51 -0.15 34.51 -19.46
N PHE A 52 -1.45 34.28 -19.31
CA PHE A 52 -2.04 33.02 -19.76
C PHE A 52 -2.05 32.91 -21.30
N GLU A 53 -2.20 34.03 -22.01
CA GLU A 53 -2.17 34.09 -23.47
C GLU A 53 -0.79 33.71 -24.03
N GLU A 54 0.28 34.09 -23.32
CA GLU A 54 1.63 33.62 -23.59
C GLU A 54 1.77 32.12 -23.34
N TRP A 55 1.23 31.64 -22.21
CA TRP A 55 1.21 30.22 -21.90
C TRP A 55 0.45 29.39 -22.94
N GLU A 56 -0.77 29.80 -23.31
CA GLU A 56 -1.63 29.08 -24.26
C GLU A 56 -0.94 28.96 -25.63
N ARG A 57 -0.38 30.08 -26.13
CA ARG A 57 0.38 30.08 -27.38
C ARG A 57 1.61 29.18 -27.30
N TYR A 58 2.38 29.26 -26.22
CA TYR A 58 3.56 28.40 -26.02
C TYR A 58 3.18 26.93 -25.93
N TYR A 59 2.13 26.60 -25.16
CA TYR A 59 1.66 25.24 -24.98
C TYR A 59 1.24 24.63 -26.32
N PHE A 60 0.36 25.29 -27.09
CA PHE A 60 -0.02 24.75 -28.40
C PHE A 60 1.12 24.77 -29.42
N LYS A 61 2.16 25.60 -29.23
CA LYS A 61 3.38 25.56 -30.04
C LYS A 61 4.23 24.32 -29.77
N ASN A 62 4.40 23.95 -28.51
CA ASN A 62 5.45 23.00 -28.09
C ASN A 62 4.93 21.67 -27.53
N ALA A 63 3.69 21.62 -27.05
CA ALA A 63 3.16 20.44 -26.38
C ALA A 63 2.92 19.29 -27.36
N LYS A 64 3.45 18.11 -27.01
CA LYS A 64 3.30 16.86 -27.73
C LYS A 64 3.01 15.73 -26.74
N GLN A 65 2.21 14.77 -27.15
CA GLN A 65 1.97 13.57 -26.36
C GLN A 65 3.28 12.83 -26.05
N LYS A 66 3.51 12.46 -24.79
CA LYS A 66 4.68 11.70 -24.36
C LYS A 66 4.50 10.20 -24.64
N LYS A 67 4.48 9.80 -25.92
CA LYS A 67 4.39 8.41 -26.39
C LYS A 67 5.00 8.24 -27.79
N ARG A 68 5.24 6.99 -28.21
CA ARG A 68 5.71 6.67 -29.58
C ARG A 68 4.71 7.24 -30.60
N ASN A 69 5.22 7.97 -31.59
CA ASN A 69 4.41 8.66 -32.61
C ASN A 69 3.35 9.63 -32.02
N GLY A 70 3.63 10.23 -30.85
CA GLY A 70 2.72 11.20 -30.24
C GLY A 70 2.40 12.37 -31.17
N ILE A 71 1.17 12.86 -31.14
CA ILE A 71 0.77 14.03 -31.93
C ILE A 71 1.01 15.32 -31.15
N ARG A 72 1.17 16.42 -31.90
CA ARG A 72 1.17 17.77 -31.33
C ARG A 72 -0.22 18.09 -30.80
N ILE A 73 -0.25 18.77 -29.66
CA ILE A 73 -1.50 19.12 -29.00
C ILE A 73 -2.01 20.44 -29.56
N SER A 74 -3.29 20.45 -29.92
CA SER A 74 -4.01 21.60 -30.45
C SER A 74 -5.25 21.89 -29.62
N LYS A 75 -5.85 23.06 -29.81
CA LYS A 75 -7.14 23.41 -29.19
C LYS A 75 -8.23 22.41 -29.58
N GLY A 76 -8.28 22.00 -30.84
CA GLY A 76 -9.20 20.97 -31.32
C GLY A 76 -8.98 19.62 -30.64
N TYR A 77 -7.73 19.20 -30.44
CA TYR A 77 -7.42 17.98 -29.70
C TYR A 77 -7.87 18.04 -28.23
N LEU A 78 -7.71 19.18 -27.54
CA LEU A 78 -8.25 19.34 -26.18
C LEU A 78 -9.78 19.29 -26.16
N THR A 79 -10.46 19.84 -27.18
CA THR A 79 -11.90 19.69 -27.35
C THR A 79 -12.31 18.23 -27.49
N GLU A 80 -11.56 17.43 -28.28
CA GLU A 80 -11.81 15.98 -28.40
C GLU A 80 -11.59 15.24 -27.08
N ILE A 81 -10.59 15.62 -26.28
CA ILE A 81 -10.43 15.09 -24.91
C ILE A 81 -11.68 15.39 -24.08
N GLY A 82 -12.21 16.63 -24.15
CA GLY A 82 -13.43 17.01 -23.44
C GLY A 82 -14.66 16.19 -23.89
N ARG A 83 -14.83 15.96 -25.19
CA ARG A 83 -15.88 15.09 -25.75
C ARG A 83 -15.73 13.65 -25.27
N LYS A 84 -14.50 13.13 -25.28
CA LYS A 84 -14.20 11.78 -24.78
C LYS A 84 -14.49 11.65 -23.29
N LEU A 85 -14.15 12.66 -22.49
CA LEU A 85 -14.47 12.70 -21.06
C LEU A 85 -15.99 12.64 -20.84
N TYR A 86 -16.76 13.42 -21.61
CA TYR A 86 -18.22 13.40 -21.55
C TYR A 86 -18.78 12.00 -21.83
N ILE A 87 -18.39 11.36 -22.93
CA ILE A 87 -18.81 9.99 -23.28
C ILE A 87 -18.48 9.00 -22.15
N LYS A 88 -17.26 9.07 -21.58
CA LYS A 88 -16.88 8.18 -20.47
C LYS A 88 -17.75 8.37 -19.22
N LEU A 89 -18.20 9.59 -18.96
CA LEU A 89 -19.08 9.87 -17.83
C LEU A 89 -20.53 9.46 -18.12
N SER A 90 -21.08 9.86 -19.26
CA SER A 90 -22.50 9.64 -19.60
C SER A 90 -22.83 8.21 -19.98
N GLU A 91 -21.86 7.44 -20.47
CA GLU A 91 -22.11 6.05 -20.86
C GLU A 91 -21.52 5.09 -19.82
N VAL A 92 -20.20 5.16 -19.59
CA VAL A 92 -19.51 4.15 -18.76
C VAL A 92 -19.79 4.35 -17.29
N ILE A 93 -19.53 5.54 -16.73
CA ILE A 93 -19.78 5.79 -15.29
C ILE A 93 -21.26 5.69 -14.97
N GLN A 94 -22.12 6.25 -15.81
CA GLN A 94 -23.56 6.17 -15.59
C GLN A 94 -24.03 4.70 -15.53
N SER A 95 -23.64 3.88 -16.51
CA SER A 95 -23.99 2.45 -16.51
C SER A 95 -23.42 1.70 -15.30
N GLU A 96 -22.19 2.01 -14.88
CA GLU A 96 -21.61 1.41 -13.68
C GLU A 96 -22.39 1.78 -12.42
N ILE A 97 -22.74 3.06 -12.25
CA ILE A 97 -23.54 3.54 -11.11
C ILE A 97 -24.92 2.86 -11.09
N GLU A 98 -25.57 2.74 -12.24
CA GLU A 98 -26.86 2.08 -12.37
C GLU A 98 -26.79 0.57 -12.06
N SER A 99 -25.62 -0.05 -12.22
CA SER A 99 -25.40 -1.47 -11.96
C SER A 99 -24.99 -1.82 -10.52
N ILE A 100 -24.59 -0.83 -9.71
CA ILE A 100 -24.19 -1.06 -8.32
C ILE A 100 -25.40 -1.52 -7.51
N THR A 101 -25.22 -2.62 -6.77
CA THR A 101 -26.23 -3.15 -5.85
C THR A 101 -25.93 -2.74 -4.40
N GLU A 102 -26.94 -2.82 -3.55
CA GLU A 102 -26.78 -2.58 -2.10
C GLU A 102 -25.87 -3.67 -1.49
N GLU A 103 -26.06 -4.92 -1.91
CA GLU A 103 -25.27 -6.06 -1.46
C GLU A 103 -23.78 -5.89 -1.79
N GLU A 104 -23.44 -5.45 -3.01
CA GLU A 104 -22.06 -5.16 -3.39
C GLU A 104 -21.44 -4.08 -2.49
N CYS A 105 -22.20 -3.04 -2.14
CA CYS A 105 -21.74 -2.01 -1.22
C CYS A 105 -21.47 -2.56 0.18
N ILE A 106 -22.37 -3.39 0.70
CA ILE A 106 -22.22 -4.03 2.03
C ILE A 106 -21.00 -4.94 2.05
N ASP A 107 -20.86 -5.80 1.03
CA ASP A 107 -19.73 -6.73 0.90
C ASP A 107 -18.41 -5.98 0.75
N TYR A 108 -18.39 -4.89 -0.02
CA TYR A 108 -17.19 -4.07 -0.17
C TYR A 108 -16.77 -3.44 1.16
N VAL A 109 -17.71 -2.93 1.96
CA VAL A 109 -17.41 -2.36 3.28
C VAL A 109 -16.88 -3.44 4.22
N TYR A 110 -17.53 -4.61 4.30
CA TYR A 110 -17.06 -5.73 5.11
C TYR A 110 -15.65 -6.16 4.70
N ASN A 111 -15.44 -6.34 3.40
CA ASN A 111 -14.16 -6.73 2.84
C ASN A 111 -13.07 -5.68 3.09
N LEU A 112 -13.38 -4.40 2.94
CA LEU A 112 -12.43 -3.31 3.18
C LEU A 112 -12.03 -3.20 4.64
N VAL A 113 -13.00 -3.30 5.56
CA VAL A 113 -12.79 -3.06 6.98
C VAL A 113 -12.18 -4.27 7.67
N LEU A 114 -12.68 -5.48 7.39
CA LEU A 114 -12.26 -6.70 8.10
C LEU A 114 -11.26 -7.50 7.27
N ASN A 115 -11.66 -8.00 6.11
CA ASN A 115 -10.83 -8.94 5.34
C ASN A 115 -9.50 -8.32 4.94
N ARG A 116 -9.51 -7.14 4.29
CA ARG A 116 -8.27 -6.46 3.86
C ARG A 116 -7.37 -6.05 5.02
N THR A 117 -7.96 -5.70 6.17
CA THR A 117 -7.18 -5.37 7.38
C THR A 117 -6.49 -6.62 7.94
N TYR A 118 -7.21 -7.74 8.00
CA TYR A 118 -6.66 -9.03 8.42
C TYR A 118 -5.57 -9.52 7.45
N ASP A 119 -5.85 -9.51 6.15
CA ASP A 119 -4.89 -9.91 5.10
C ASP A 119 -3.63 -9.04 5.13
N GLY A 120 -3.80 -7.73 5.36
CA GLY A 120 -2.71 -6.79 5.58
C GLY A 120 -1.86 -7.20 6.78
N TYR A 121 -2.48 -7.46 7.94
CA TYR A 121 -1.78 -7.91 9.15
C TYR A 121 -1.02 -9.23 8.93
N GLN A 122 -1.63 -10.22 8.28
CA GLN A 122 -0.97 -11.49 7.96
C GLN A 122 0.21 -11.32 6.98
N SER A 123 0.06 -10.46 5.98
CA SER A 123 1.14 -10.15 5.03
C SER A 123 2.34 -9.50 5.72
N GLU A 124 2.11 -8.68 6.74
CA GLU A 124 3.17 -8.09 7.56
C GLU A 124 3.96 -9.16 8.31
N ILE A 125 3.26 -10.09 8.97
CA ILE A 125 3.86 -11.24 9.65
C ILE A 125 4.72 -12.07 8.68
N GLN A 126 4.17 -12.41 7.52
CA GLN A 126 4.88 -13.19 6.49
C GLN A 126 6.10 -12.47 5.92
N THR A 127 6.06 -11.14 5.81
CA THR A 127 7.21 -10.35 5.36
C THR A 127 8.38 -10.46 6.35
N ILE A 128 8.08 -10.41 7.64
CA ILE A 128 9.10 -10.53 8.70
C ILE A 128 9.66 -11.94 8.76
N TYR A 129 8.82 -12.96 8.57
CA TYR A 129 9.25 -14.34 8.37
C TYR A 129 10.33 -14.44 7.26
N GLY A 130 10.06 -13.91 6.06
CA GLY A 130 11.02 -13.97 4.96
C GLY A 130 12.35 -13.26 5.27
N GLN A 131 12.30 -12.16 6.03
CA GLN A 131 13.51 -11.47 6.49
C GLN A 131 14.31 -12.30 7.50
N LEU A 132 13.63 -12.97 8.44
CA LEU A 132 14.27 -13.84 9.43
C LEU A 132 14.94 -15.04 8.76
N GLU A 133 14.25 -15.73 7.86
CA GLU A 133 14.80 -16.87 7.10
C GLU A 133 16.06 -16.46 6.33
N GLN A 134 16.01 -15.32 5.63
CA GLN A 134 17.18 -14.78 4.91
C GLN A 134 18.33 -14.42 5.87
N ALA A 135 18.04 -13.79 7.00
CA ALA A 135 19.07 -13.34 7.95
C ALA A 135 19.73 -14.49 8.73
N LEU A 136 18.97 -15.55 9.01
CA LEU A 136 19.44 -16.70 9.78
C LEU A 136 20.05 -17.80 8.90
N GLY A 137 19.71 -17.83 7.60
CA GLY A 137 20.19 -18.86 6.68
C GLY A 137 19.66 -20.26 6.99
N VAL A 138 18.54 -20.34 7.73
CA VAL A 138 17.86 -21.59 8.08
C VAL A 138 16.39 -21.48 7.72
N LYS A 139 15.79 -22.61 7.34
CA LYS A 139 14.38 -22.69 7.03
C LYS A 139 13.55 -22.37 8.27
N VAL A 140 12.64 -21.41 8.15
CA VAL A 140 11.62 -21.12 9.15
C VAL A 140 10.31 -21.72 8.64
N GLU A 141 9.48 -22.28 9.51
CA GLU A 141 8.23 -22.96 9.13
C GLU A 141 7.03 -22.38 9.90
N PRO A 142 5.84 -22.26 9.27
CA PRO A 142 4.65 -21.81 9.97
C PRO A 142 4.26 -22.83 11.05
N ALA A 143 3.90 -22.33 12.23
CA ALA A 143 3.51 -23.19 13.33
C ALA A 143 2.13 -23.83 13.09
N PRO A 144 1.92 -25.09 13.52
CA PRO A 144 0.57 -25.67 13.53
C PRO A 144 -0.37 -24.89 14.46
N ASP A 145 -1.67 -24.85 14.15
CA ASP A 145 -2.71 -24.18 14.97
C ASP A 145 -2.62 -24.48 16.47
N LYS A 146 -2.25 -25.71 16.84
CA LYS A 146 -2.13 -26.13 18.25
C LYS A 146 -1.00 -25.38 18.98
N TRP A 147 0.05 -24.99 18.26
CA TRP A 147 1.18 -24.25 18.82
C TRP A 147 0.90 -22.77 18.92
N ASP A 148 0.23 -22.20 17.91
CA ASP A 148 -0.28 -20.83 17.96
C ASP A 148 -1.21 -20.65 19.18
N ARG A 149 -2.28 -21.43 19.28
CA ARG A 149 -3.26 -21.31 20.38
C ARG A 149 -2.72 -21.73 21.75
N GLY A 150 -1.76 -22.66 21.78
CA GLY A 150 -1.26 -23.25 23.03
C GLY A 150 -0.04 -22.54 23.61
N TYR A 151 0.81 -21.98 22.75
CA TYR A 151 2.10 -21.42 23.12
C TYR A 151 2.35 -20.02 22.55
N ASN A 152 1.44 -19.48 21.72
CA ASN A 152 1.57 -18.22 21.00
C ASN A 152 2.78 -18.22 20.06
N ILE A 153 2.91 -19.26 19.24
CA ILE A 153 4.01 -19.41 18.29
C ILE A 153 3.45 -19.28 16.89
N ASP A 154 3.91 -18.26 16.16
CA ASP A 154 3.53 -18.00 14.77
C ASP A 154 4.35 -18.87 13.80
N PHE A 155 5.66 -19.00 14.07
CA PHE A 155 6.59 -19.80 13.26
C PHE A 155 7.56 -20.58 14.15
N PHE A 156 8.25 -21.55 13.59
CA PHE A 156 9.30 -22.27 14.29
C PHE A 156 10.51 -22.55 13.39
N ILE A 157 11.65 -22.83 14.03
CA ILE A 157 12.86 -23.35 13.38
C ILE A 157 13.10 -24.74 13.94
N LYS A 158 13.26 -25.74 13.08
CA LYS A 158 13.56 -27.11 13.48
C LYS A 158 15.08 -27.35 13.44
N ILE A 159 15.64 -27.81 14.55
CA ILE A 159 17.04 -28.21 14.68
C ILE A 159 17.06 -29.65 15.21
N LYS A 160 17.39 -30.63 14.35
CA LYS A 160 17.28 -32.07 14.65
C LYS A 160 15.86 -32.44 15.14
N ASP A 161 15.72 -32.89 16.38
CA ASP A 161 14.46 -33.22 17.07
C ASP A 161 13.91 -32.07 17.93
N LYS A 162 14.58 -30.91 17.96
CA LYS A 162 14.23 -29.73 18.76
C LYS A 162 13.61 -28.62 17.92
N TYR A 163 12.89 -27.72 18.59
CA TYR A 163 12.17 -26.63 17.94
C TYR A 163 12.38 -25.31 18.68
N ILE A 164 12.75 -24.27 17.95
CA ILE A 164 12.77 -22.88 18.40
C ILE A 164 11.45 -22.25 18.01
N GLY A 165 10.74 -21.63 18.94
CA GLY A 165 9.50 -20.90 18.65
C GLY A 165 9.78 -19.45 18.28
N LEU A 166 9.04 -18.90 17.34
CA LEU A 166 9.09 -17.51 16.92
C LEU A 166 7.69 -16.92 17.01
N GLN A 167 7.58 -15.80 17.72
CA GLN A 167 6.35 -15.04 17.84
C GLN A 167 6.57 -13.64 17.26
N ILE A 168 5.82 -13.29 16.22
CA ILE A 168 5.96 -12.04 15.48
C ILE A 168 4.80 -11.12 15.83
N LYS A 169 5.11 -9.93 16.35
CA LYS A 169 4.11 -8.89 16.57
C LYS A 169 4.40 -7.64 15.75
N PRO A 170 3.56 -7.34 14.75
CA PRO A 170 3.51 -6.02 14.15
C PRO A 170 3.09 -4.98 15.18
N ALA A 171 3.83 -3.87 15.25
CA ALA A 171 3.63 -2.81 16.22
C ALA A 171 3.73 -1.42 15.57
N GLY A 172 2.91 -0.50 16.05
CA GLY A 172 3.26 0.92 16.00
C GLY A 172 4.20 1.26 17.16
N TYR A 173 5.14 2.18 16.96
CA TYR A 173 6.13 2.56 17.99
C TYR A 173 5.48 2.92 19.34
N ALA A 174 4.32 3.56 19.33
CA ALA A 174 3.59 3.94 20.54
C ALA A 174 3.12 2.75 21.41
N TYR A 175 3.03 1.54 20.86
CA TYR A 175 2.48 0.36 21.52
C TYR A 175 3.54 -0.64 21.99
N ILE A 176 4.83 -0.37 21.73
CA ILE A 176 5.93 -1.28 22.06
C ILE A 176 5.96 -1.62 23.55
N THR A 177 5.75 -0.65 24.44
CA THR A 177 5.74 -0.87 25.89
C THR A 177 4.64 -1.85 26.32
N GLN A 178 3.47 -1.79 25.68
CA GLN A 178 2.36 -2.71 25.98
C GLN A 178 2.69 -4.12 25.54
N ILE A 179 3.30 -4.27 24.36
CA ILE A 179 3.76 -5.55 23.83
C ILE A 179 4.80 -6.20 24.74
N ILE A 180 5.76 -5.42 25.26
CA ILE A 180 6.76 -5.92 26.22
C ILE A 180 6.10 -6.39 27.52
N ASN A 181 5.02 -5.75 27.96
CA ASN A 181 4.29 -6.20 29.15
C ASN A 181 3.49 -7.48 28.88
N GLU A 182 2.90 -7.63 27.68
CA GLU A 182 2.21 -8.85 27.26
C GLU A 182 3.17 -10.06 27.27
N LEU A 183 4.41 -9.87 26.81
CA LEU A 183 5.46 -10.90 26.83
C LEU A 183 5.67 -11.48 28.24
N LYS A 184 5.65 -10.65 29.27
CA LYS A 184 5.82 -11.10 30.67
C LYS A 184 4.71 -12.06 31.09
N PHE A 185 3.50 -11.88 30.58
CA PHE A 185 2.39 -12.80 30.86
C PHE A 185 2.49 -14.10 30.07
N GLN A 186 3.11 -14.08 28.88
CA GLN A 186 3.31 -15.26 28.02
C GLN A 186 4.56 -16.08 28.39
N GLN A 187 5.39 -15.60 29.31
CA GLN A 187 6.59 -16.29 29.76
C GLN A 187 6.31 -17.73 30.21
N LYS A 188 5.23 -17.96 30.98
CA LYS A 188 4.82 -19.31 31.42
C LYS A 188 4.46 -20.25 30.26
N THR A 189 3.89 -19.72 29.17
CA THR A 189 3.58 -20.53 27.98
C THR A 189 4.84 -20.86 27.20
N HIS A 190 5.77 -19.92 27.08
CA HIS A 190 7.06 -20.15 26.42
C HIS A 190 7.95 -21.12 27.21
N GLU A 191 7.92 -21.09 28.54
CA GLU A 191 8.59 -22.08 29.40
C GLU A 191 8.04 -23.49 29.14
N LYS A 192 6.72 -23.65 29.04
CA LYS A 192 6.10 -24.94 28.69
C LYS A 192 6.50 -25.43 27.31
N PHE A 193 6.61 -24.52 26.33
CA PHE A 193 7.09 -24.87 25.00
C PHE A 193 8.55 -25.36 25.08
N THR A 194 9.42 -24.59 25.74
CA THR A 194 10.84 -24.90 25.89
C THR A 194 11.05 -26.23 26.60
N ALA A 195 10.32 -26.50 27.69
CA ALA A 195 10.38 -27.76 28.41
C ALA A 195 9.96 -28.97 27.56
N LYS A 196 9.02 -28.77 26.63
CA LYS A 196 8.49 -29.83 25.77
C LYS A 196 9.31 -30.06 24.50
N TYR A 197 9.84 -29.00 23.89
CA TYR A 197 10.43 -29.04 22.56
C TYR A 197 11.92 -28.63 22.53
N GLY A 198 12.48 -28.25 23.68
CA GLY A 198 13.91 -28.03 23.93
C GLY A 198 14.47 -26.67 23.50
N GLY A 199 13.89 -26.01 22.51
CA GLY A 199 14.31 -24.67 22.07
C GLY A 199 13.50 -23.55 22.72
N ARG A 200 14.15 -22.39 22.88
CA ARG A 200 13.51 -21.16 23.40
C ARG A 200 12.47 -20.61 22.42
N VAL A 201 11.60 -19.74 22.95
CA VAL A 201 10.68 -18.91 22.15
C VAL A 201 11.22 -17.49 22.09
N PHE A 202 11.27 -16.91 20.90
CA PHE A 202 11.73 -15.54 20.67
C PHE A 202 10.60 -14.65 20.21
N TYR A 203 10.59 -13.42 20.70
CA TYR A 203 9.61 -12.41 20.35
C TYR A 203 10.22 -11.40 19.39
N ILE A 204 9.61 -11.24 18.22
CA ILE A 204 10.07 -10.38 17.16
C ILE A 204 9.06 -9.25 17.01
N ILE A 205 9.49 -8.04 17.38
CA ILE A 205 8.71 -6.83 17.19
C ILE A 205 9.03 -6.32 15.80
N SER A 206 8.00 -6.07 14.99
CA SER A 206 8.18 -5.45 13.68
C SER A 206 7.47 -4.12 13.60
N VAL A 207 8.11 -3.15 12.95
CA VAL A 207 7.57 -1.80 12.77
C VAL A 207 7.60 -1.40 11.31
N LYS A 208 6.73 -0.47 10.93
CA LYS A 208 6.75 0.13 9.61
C LYS A 208 7.70 1.34 9.61
N GLU A 209 8.70 1.31 8.75
CA GLU A 209 9.57 2.46 8.48
C GLU A 209 9.41 2.88 7.02
N GLY A 210 8.75 4.02 6.82
CA GLY A 210 8.35 4.49 5.48
C GLY A 210 7.49 3.47 4.74
N LYS A 211 8.05 2.86 3.69
CA LYS A 211 7.38 1.81 2.88
C LYS A 211 7.81 0.38 3.24
N LYS A 212 8.80 0.22 4.13
CA LYS A 212 9.36 -1.09 4.49
C LYS A 212 8.87 -1.53 5.87
N LYS A 213 8.84 -2.85 6.07
CA LYS A 213 8.68 -3.47 7.38
C LYS A 213 10.06 -3.92 7.84
N ILE A 214 10.40 -3.61 9.09
CA ILE A 214 11.71 -3.92 9.66
C ILE A 214 11.52 -4.56 11.04
N ILE A 215 12.49 -5.38 11.44
CA ILE A 215 12.60 -5.91 12.81
C ILE A 215 13.09 -4.79 13.71
N TYR A 216 12.31 -4.44 14.74
CA TYR A 216 12.60 -3.36 15.68
C TYR A 216 13.66 -3.74 16.70
N ASN A 217 13.69 -5.01 17.12
CA ASN A 217 14.64 -5.58 18.07
C ASN A 217 15.68 -6.45 17.34
N PRO A 218 16.60 -5.86 16.54
CA PRO A 218 17.51 -6.61 15.68
C PRO A 218 18.45 -7.56 16.43
N GLU A 219 18.71 -7.31 17.72
CA GLU A 219 19.48 -8.18 18.61
C GLU A 219 18.91 -9.59 18.68
N ILE A 220 17.60 -9.76 18.47
CA ILE A 220 16.92 -11.06 18.52
C ILE A 220 17.47 -12.04 17.48
N ILE A 221 17.93 -11.53 16.33
CA ILE A 221 18.50 -12.37 15.26
C ILE A 221 19.75 -13.08 15.79
N GLU A 222 20.59 -12.36 16.52
CA GLU A 222 21.83 -12.92 17.07
C GLU A 222 21.53 -13.89 18.23
N GLU A 223 20.51 -13.61 19.04
CA GLU A 223 20.05 -14.54 20.07
C GLU A 223 19.50 -15.85 19.50
N ILE A 224 18.76 -15.77 18.39
CA ILE A 224 18.27 -16.94 17.67
C ILE A 224 19.45 -17.73 17.08
N ARG A 225 20.46 -17.06 16.50
CA ARG A 225 21.67 -17.76 16.01
C ARG A 225 22.38 -18.53 17.12
N LYS A 226 22.56 -17.91 18.28
CA LYS A 226 23.17 -18.58 19.45
C LYS A 226 22.36 -19.80 19.89
N GLU A 227 21.03 -19.70 19.86
CA GLU A 227 20.16 -20.83 20.18
C GLU A 227 20.26 -21.97 19.17
N ILE A 228 20.33 -21.63 17.88
CA ILE A 228 20.54 -22.61 16.81
C ILE A 228 21.86 -23.36 17.06
N GLU A 229 22.95 -22.65 17.37
CA GLU A 229 24.25 -23.28 17.63
C GLU A 229 24.25 -24.11 18.92
N ARG A 230 23.57 -23.66 19.99
CA ARG A 230 23.37 -24.47 21.21
C ARG A 230 22.71 -25.80 20.87
N LEU A 231 21.58 -25.77 20.15
CA LEU A 231 20.81 -26.96 19.80
C LEU A 231 21.50 -27.87 18.77
N LYS A 232 22.43 -27.35 17.96
CA LYS A 232 23.26 -28.19 17.07
C LYS A 232 24.30 -29.00 17.85
N ASN A 233 24.80 -28.46 18.96
CA ASN A 233 25.88 -29.04 19.76
C ASN A 233 25.38 -29.96 20.90
N GLU A 234 24.06 -30.02 21.11
CA GLU A 234 23.38 -31.05 21.92
C GLU A 234 23.08 -32.32 21.09
#